data_AF-A0A818QPH4-F1
#
_entry.id   AF-A0A818QPH4-F1
#
_cell.length_a   1.000
_cell.length_b   1.000
_cell.length_c   1.000
_cell.angle_alpha   90.00
_cell.angle_beta   90.00
_cell.angle_gamma   90.00
#
_symmetry.space_group_name_H-M   'P 1'
#
loop_
_entity.id
_entity.type
_entity.pdbx_description
1 polymer ?
#
loop_
_entity_poly.entity_id
_entity_poly.type
_entity_poly.pdbx_seq_one_letter_code
_entity_poly.pdbx_strand_id
1 'polypeptide(L)'
;MDAALAAAICGGVMDAHSMGVGSGCREKAPLAANLTMFVDRDNMSVAGGLAIGVSGELRTYEKAYKLFGGGVTWKELFEPTIQLCREGFRISESQCAVI
;
A
#
# COMPACT_ATOMS: atom_id res chain seq x y z
N MET A 1 -11.94 -10.88 9.79
CA MET A 1 -11.34 -10.38 8.53
C MET A 1 -11.32 -8.87 8.48
N ASP A 2 -12.45 -8.23 8.77
CA ASP A 2 -12.59 -6.76 8.69
C ASP A 2 -11.57 -5.98 9.52
N ALA A 3 -11.30 -6.42 10.76
CA ALA A 3 -10.25 -5.82 11.59
C ALA A 3 -8.85 -5.92 10.99
N ALA A 4 -8.55 -7.02 10.27
CA ALA A 4 -7.26 -7.20 9.60
C ALA A 4 -7.13 -6.27 8.37
N LEU A 5 -8.22 -6.06 7.63
CA LEU A 5 -8.26 -5.08 6.53
C LEU A 5 -8.08 -3.66 7.06
N ALA A 6 -8.80 -3.28 8.11
CA ALA A 6 -8.64 -1.97 8.74
C ALA A 6 -7.22 -1.76 9.27
N ALA A 7 -6.63 -2.78 9.91
CA ALA A 7 -5.26 -2.74 10.39
C ALA A 7 -4.23 -2.62 9.26
N ALA A 8 -4.44 -3.31 8.13
CA ALA A 8 -3.54 -3.21 6.98
C ALA A 8 -3.58 -1.80 6.34
N ILE A 9 -4.78 -1.23 6.20
CA ILE A 9 -4.96 0.12 5.65
C ILE A 9 -4.34 1.18 6.59
N CYS A 10 -4.57 1.06 7.90
CA CYS A 10 -3.99 1.96 8.90
C CYS A 10 -2.47 1.80 9.02
N GLY A 11 -2.00 0.55 8.98
CA GLY A 11 -0.56 0.21 8.99
C GLY A 11 0.18 0.81 7.80
N GLY A 12 -0.43 0.85 6.61
CA GLY A 12 0.16 1.52 5.45
C GLY A 12 0.31 3.04 5.60
N VAL A 13 -0.39 3.67 6.54
CA VAL A 13 -0.21 5.10 6.87
C VAL A 13 0.82 5.28 7.96
N MET A 14 0.83 4.40 8.97
CA MET A 14 1.80 4.49 10.06
C MET A 14 3.22 4.09 9.61
N ASP A 15 3.34 3.04 8.79
CA ASP A 15 4.62 2.48 8.33
C ASP A 15 4.79 2.64 6.82
N ALA A 16 4.64 3.89 6.35
CA ALA A 16 4.67 4.25 4.93
C ALA A 16 5.94 3.81 4.17
N HIS A 17 7.05 3.58 4.88
CA HIS A 17 8.31 3.12 4.29
C HIS A 17 8.29 1.64 3.88
N SER A 18 7.46 0.82 4.53
CA SER A 18 7.41 -0.64 4.32
C SER A 18 6.12 -1.07 3.64
N MET A 19 5.01 -0.39 3.93
CA MET A 19 3.69 -0.75 3.46
C MET A 19 2.95 0.52 3.05
N GLY A 20 2.14 0.43 2.01
CA GLY A 20 1.28 1.52 1.57
C GLY A 20 0.43 1.04 0.41
N VAL A 21 -0.70 1.71 0.19
CA VAL A 21 -1.76 1.36 -0.78
C VAL A 21 -1.23 1.12 -2.23
N GLY A 22 -0.02 1.60 -2.52
CA GLY A 22 0.67 1.44 -3.79
C GLY A 22 1.52 0.18 -3.97
N SER A 23 1.77 -0.63 -2.94
CA SER A 23 2.71 -1.77 -3.02
C SER A 23 2.23 -3.05 -2.34
N GLY A 24 1.04 -3.07 -1.72
CA GLY A 24 0.52 -4.31 -1.15
C GLY A 24 0.00 -5.28 -2.22
N CYS A 25 0.31 -6.56 -2.00
CA CYS A 25 0.01 -7.66 -2.92
C CYS A 25 0.81 -7.60 -4.24
N ARG A 26 1.24 -8.77 -4.71
CA ARG A 26 2.16 -8.91 -5.87
C ARG A 26 1.73 -8.04 -7.05
N GLU A 27 2.51 -7.01 -7.33
CA GLU A 27 2.26 -6.06 -8.41
C GLU A 27 2.39 -6.75 -9.77
N LYS A 28 1.70 -6.19 -10.77
CA LYS A 28 1.84 -6.63 -12.15
C LYS A 28 2.64 -5.61 -12.92
N ALA A 29 3.57 -6.09 -13.76
CA ALA A 29 4.28 -5.22 -14.69
C ALA A 29 3.28 -4.45 -15.58
N PRO A 30 3.50 -3.14 -15.83
CA PRO A 30 2.62 -2.36 -16.67
C PRO A 30 2.58 -2.90 -18.10
N LEU A 31 1.52 -2.60 -18.85
CA LEU A 31 1.34 -3.11 -20.21
C LEU A 31 2.47 -2.68 -21.17
N ALA A 32 3.08 -1.52 -20.90
CA ALA A 32 4.20 -0.99 -21.67
C ALA A 32 5.58 -1.54 -21.23
N ALA A 33 5.62 -2.47 -20.27
CA ALA A 33 6.88 -3.07 -19.80
C ALA A 33 7.52 -3.95 -20.90
N ASN A 34 8.86 -3.93 -20.96
CA ASN A 34 9.66 -4.71 -21.91
C ASN A 34 10.84 -5.36 -21.16
N LEU A 35 11.30 -6.51 -21.64
CA LEU A 35 12.46 -7.26 -21.11
C LEU A 35 13.74 -6.43 -21.01
N THR A 36 13.95 -5.44 -21.88
CA THR A 36 15.17 -4.63 -21.92
C THR A 36 15.06 -3.30 -21.19
N MET A 37 13.94 -3.01 -20.50
CA MET A 37 13.66 -1.67 -19.95
C MET A 37 14.63 -1.18 -18.86
N PHE A 38 15.46 -2.08 -18.30
CA PHE A 38 16.47 -1.78 -17.29
C PHE A 38 17.90 -2.10 -17.74
N VAL A 39 18.11 -2.56 -18.97
CA VAL A 39 19.46 -2.85 -19.48
C VAL A 39 20.23 -1.52 -19.62
N ASP A 40 21.47 -1.50 -19.10
CA ASP A 40 22.36 -0.33 -19.07
C ASP A 40 21.77 0.91 -18.36
N ARG A 41 20.80 0.70 -17.46
CA ARG A 41 20.17 1.75 -16.66
C ARG A 41 20.17 1.39 -15.18
N ASP A 42 21.35 1.54 -14.57
CA ASP A 42 21.52 1.36 -13.13
C ASP A 42 20.58 2.30 -12.36
N ASN A 43 20.02 1.80 -11.25
CA ASN A 43 19.10 2.51 -10.34
C ASN A 43 17.68 2.81 -10.87
N MET A 44 17.39 2.66 -12.17
CA MET A 44 16.05 2.92 -12.73
C MET A 44 15.00 1.84 -12.36
N SER A 45 15.46 0.69 -11.88
CA SER A 45 14.62 -0.40 -11.34
C SER A 45 14.28 -0.21 -9.86
N VAL A 46 14.91 0.75 -9.18
CA VAL A 46 14.75 1.00 -7.74
C VAL A 46 14.11 2.37 -7.50
N ALA A 47 14.55 3.39 -8.24
CA ALA A 47 14.09 4.75 -8.10
C ALA A 47 13.48 5.29 -9.40
N GLY A 48 12.32 5.95 -9.27
CA GLY A 48 11.63 6.61 -10.37
C GLY A 48 10.44 5.82 -10.92
N GLY A 49 9.72 6.41 -11.87
CA GLY A 49 8.44 5.88 -12.36
C GLY A 49 8.53 4.52 -13.08
N LEU A 50 9.70 4.15 -13.61
CA LEU A 50 9.90 2.84 -14.26
C LEU A 50 9.96 1.68 -13.28
N ALA A 51 10.31 1.96 -12.01
CA ALA A 51 10.32 0.97 -10.94
C ALA A 51 8.90 0.66 -10.42
N ILE A 52 7.89 1.45 -10.80
CA ILE A 52 6.52 1.32 -10.30
C ILE A 52 5.76 0.23 -11.07
N GLY A 53 5.32 -0.79 -10.35
CA GLY A 53 4.35 -1.78 -10.83
C GLY A 53 2.90 -1.29 -10.70
N VAL A 54 1.98 -1.96 -11.38
CA VAL A 54 0.55 -1.72 -11.18
C VAL A 54 0.13 -2.32 -9.84
N SER A 55 -0.20 -1.47 -8.87
CA SER A 55 -0.70 -1.88 -7.55
C SER A 55 -2.04 -2.63 -7.67
N GLY A 56 -2.13 -3.76 -6.97
CA GLY A 56 -3.34 -4.58 -6.89
C GLY A 56 -4.00 -4.60 -5.51
N GLU A 57 -3.50 -3.79 -4.57
CA GLU A 57 -3.79 -3.91 -3.15
C GLU A 57 -5.27 -3.68 -2.84
N LEU A 58 -5.81 -2.53 -3.23
CA LEU A 58 -7.21 -2.14 -2.99
C LEU A 58 -8.17 -3.18 -3.56
N ARG A 59 -7.87 -3.70 -4.75
CA ARG A 59 -8.70 -4.73 -5.39
C ARG A 59 -8.62 -6.06 -4.64
N THR A 60 -7.48 -6.34 -4.01
CA THR A 60 -7.32 -7.54 -3.19
C THR A 60 -8.08 -7.40 -1.87
N TYR A 61 -8.02 -6.24 -1.23
CA TYR A 61 -8.83 -5.93 -0.05
C TYR A 61 -10.32 -6.00 -0.34
N GLU A 62 -10.77 -5.45 -1.47
CA GLU A 62 -12.18 -5.52 -1.86
C GLU A 62 -12.64 -6.97 -2.07
N LYS A 63 -11.84 -7.79 -2.75
CA LYS A 63 -12.14 -9.22 -2.93
C LYS A 63 -12.17 -9.95 -1.59
N ALA A 64 -11.19 -9.70 -0.73
CA ALA A 64 -11.08 -10.35 0.56
C ALA A 64 -12.25 -9.99 1.49
N TYR A 65 -12.68 -8.72 1.47
CA TYR A 65 -13.88 -8.25 2.15
C TYR A 65 -15.16 -8.90 1.61
N LYS A 66 -15.30 -9.01 0.28
CA LYS A 66 -16.46 -9.69 -0.33
C LYS A 66 -16.54 -11.19 -0.02
N LEU A 67 -15.39 -11.85 0.16
CA LEU A 67 -15.32 -13.29 0.40
C LEU A 67 -15.46 -13.66 1.89
N PHE A 68 -14.87 -12.87 2.79
CA PHE A 68 -14.69 -13.25 4.20
C PHE A 68 -15.07 -12.14 5.20
N GLY A 69 -15.48 -10.97 4.71
CA GLY A 69 -15.86 -9.82 5.54
C GLY A 69 -17.38 -9.65 5.69
N GLY A 70 -17.77 -8.45 6.09
CA GLY A 70 -19.18 -8.02 6.14
C GLY A 70 -19.71 -7.64 7.52
N GLY A 71 -18.86 -7.58 8.54
CA GLY A 71 -19.24 -7.12 9.89
C GLY A 71 -19.29 -5.61 10.06
N VAL A 72 -18.62 -4.85 9.19
CA VAL A 72 -18.58 -3.38 9.15
C VAL A 72 -18.68 -2.92 7.70
N THR A 73 -19.21 -1.72 7.44
CA THR A 73 -19.32 -1.22 6.06
C THR A 73 -17.95 -0.91 5.48
N TRP A 74 -17.82 -0.99 4.16
CA TRP A 74 -16.58 -0.65 3.46
C TRP A 74 -16.08 0.76 3.81
N LYS A 75 -16.99 1.73 4.01
CA LYS A 75 -16.64 3.10 4.38
C LYS A 75 -16.01 3.17 5.78
N GLU A 76 -16.59 2.45 6.74
CA GLU A 76 -16.13 2.45 8.14
C GLU A 76 -14.73 1.87 8.31
N LEU A 77 -14.28 1.00 7.39
CA LEU A 77 -12.91 0.50 7.38
C LEU A 77 -11.86 1.60 7.17
N PHE A 78 -12.19 2.64 6.40
CA PHE A 78 -11.25 3.73 6.07
C PHE A 78 -11.32 4.89 7.05
N GLU A 79 -12.45 5.07 7.75
CA GLU A 79 -12.66 6.19 8.68
C GLU A 79 -11.50 6.40 9.68
N PRO A 80 -11.00 5.37 10.40
CA PRO A 80 -9.89 5.56 11.34
C PRO A 80 -8.60 6.00 10.63
N THR A 81 -8.37 5.52 9.41
CA THR A 81 -7.19 5.89 8.63
C THR A 81 -7.29 7.32 8.12
N ILE A 82 -8.48 7.74 7.69
CA ILE A 82 -8.75 9.12 7.25
C ILE A 82 -8.52 10.09 8.40
N GLN A 83 -9.00 9.75 9.60
CA GLN A 83 -8.78 10.56 10.80
C GLN A 83 -7.28 10.67 11.11
N LEU A 84 -6.55 9.54 11.08
CA LEU A 84 -5.11 9.51 11.29
C LEU A 84 -4.35 10.41 10.31
N CYS A 85 -4.72 10.38 9.02
CA CYS A 85 -4.12 11.24 8.00
C CYS A 85 -4.41 12.74 8.19
N ARG A 86 -5.56 13.08 8.79
CA ARG A 86 -5.99 14.48 9.00
C ARG A 86 -5.45 15.08 10.29
N GLU A 87 -5.46 14.31 11.37
CA GLU A 87 -5.06 14.75 12.71
C GLU A 87 -3.57 14.52 12.95
N GLY A 88 -2.95 13.60 12.19
CA GLY A 88 -1.57 13.18 12.39
C GLY A 88 -1.43 12.24 13.58
N PHE A 89 -0.22 11.70 13.75
CA PHE A 89 0.13 10.81 14.86
C PHE A 89 1.56 11.06 15.32
N ARG A 90 1.89 10.58 16.52
CA ARG A 90 3.24 10.67 17.07
C ARG A 90 4.13 9.61 16.43
N ILE A 91 5.25 10.04 15.88
CA ILE A 91 6.25 9.19 15.26
C ILE A 91 7.04 8.44 16.34
N SER A 92 7.25 7.13 16.15
CA SER A 92 8.10 6.32 17.02
C SER A 92 9.59 6.47 16.66
N GLU A 93 10.49 6.07 17.57
CA GLU A 93 11.94 6.15 17.33
C GLU A 93 12.36 5.36 16.07
N SER A 94 11.74 4.18 15.83
CA SER A 94 12.00 3.37 14.64
C SER A 94 11.57 4.05 13.35
N GLN A 95 10.50 4.84 13.37
CA GLN A 95 10.04 5.59 12.20
C GLN A 95 10.93 6.81 11.95
N CYS A 96 11.44 7.47 13.00
CA CYS A 96 12.36 8.59 12.86
C CYS A 96 13.71 8.19 12.24
N ALA A 97 14.15 6.95 12.44
CA ALA A 97 15.41 6.45 11.86
C ALA A 97 15.36 6.22 10.34
N VAL A 98 14.17 6.18 9.75
CA VAL A 98 13.95 5.85 8.32
C VAL A 98 13.51 7.08 7.50
N ILE A 99 13.21 8.19 8.18
CA ILE A 99 13.00 9.51 7.56
C ILE A 99 14.36 10.16 7.28
#